data_AF-A0A971J3E8-F1
#
_entry.id   AF-A0A971J3E8-F1
#
_cell.length_a   1.000
_cell.length_b   1.000
_cell.length_c   1.000
_cell.angle_alpha   90.00
_cell.angle_beta   90.00
_cell.angle_gamma   90.00
#
_symmetry.space_group_name_H-M   'P 1'
#
loop_
_entity.id
_entity.type
_entity.pdbx_description
1 polymer ?
#
loop_
_entity_poly.entity_id
_entity_poly.type
_entity_poly.pdbx_seq_one_letter_code
_entity_poly.pdbx_strand_id
1 'polypeptide(L)'
;MVEIFNNNLVAFLTVILGIFIFLKYCTWAKKFQLSAGVKKVIYILTGVGLVGFNVYYSLGNKAISASGDYSVATCAMVAALVWVFIFAFALMAETKSE
;
A
#
# COMPACT_ATOMS: atom_id res chain seq x y z
N MET A 1 -2.80 -9.85 -21.98
CA MET A 1 -3.22 -8.98 -20.87
C MET A 1 -4.65 -8.56 -21.13
N VAL A 2 -5.49 -8.56 -20.08
CA VAL A 2 -6.95 -8.60 -20.17
C VAL A 2 -7.52 -7.37 -20.90
N GLU A 3 -8.05 -7.55 -22.12
CA GLU A 3 -8.57 -6.50 -23.01
C GLU A 3 -9.63 -5.58 -22.38
N ILE A 4 -10.30 -6.07 -21.33
CA ILE A 4 -11.34 -5.32 -20.58
C ILE A 4 -10.77 -4.03 -19.94
N PHE A 5 -9.48 -3.99 -19.58
CA PHE A 5 -8.88 -2.79 -18.96
C PHE A 5 -8.47 -1.69 -19.94
N ASN A 6 -8.54 -1.94 -21.26
CA ASN A 6 -8.35 -0.88 -22.25
C ASN A 6 -9.57 0.05 -22.38
N ASN A 7 -10.71 -0.33 -21.77
CA ASN A 7 -11.87 0.53 -21.69
C ASN A 7 -11.73 1.50 -20.50
N ASN A 8 -11.63 2.80 -20.77
CA ASN A 8 -11.46 3.85 -19.76
C ASN A 8 -12.55 3.81 -18.67
N LEU A 9 -13.79 3.46 -19.01
CA LEU A 9 -14.87 3.32 -18.03
C LEU A 9 -14.61 2.14 -17.09
N VAL A 10 -14.19 0.99 -17.62
CA VAL A 10 -13.93 -0.20 -16.79
C VAL A 10 -12.71 0.01 -15.90
N ALA A 11 -11.65 0.64 -16.41
CA ALA A 11 -10.49 1.03 -15.61
C ALA A 11 -10.90 1.96 -14.46
N PHE A 12 -11.73 2.98 -14.75
CA PHE A 12 -12.25 3.90 -13.75
C PHE A 12 -13.11 3.20 -12.68
N LEU A 13 -14.03 2.33 -13.10
CA LEU A 13 -14.86 1.55 -12.18
C LEU A 13 -14.03 0.60 -11.31
N THR A 14 -12.94 0.05 -11.85
CA THR A 14 -12.01 -0.80 -11.08
C THR A 14 -11.32 -0.02 -9.98
N VAL A 15 -10.88 1.21 -10.27
CA VAL A 15 -10.30 2.09 -9.24
C VAL A 15 -11.32 2.41 -8.16
N ILE A 16 -12.55 2.75 -8.53
CA ILE A 16 -13.64 3.00 -7.56
C ILE A 16 -13.89 1.77 -6.68
N LEU A 17 -13.95 0.58 -7.28
CA LEU A 17 -14.14 -0.66 -6.53
C LEU A 17 -12.99 -0.91 -5.55
N GLY A 18 -11.74 -0.68 -5.97
CA GLY A 18 -10.56 -0.78 -5.11
C GLY A 18 -10.64 0.15 -3.90
N ILE A 19 -11.01 1.42 -4.13
CA ILE A 19 -11.23 2.41 -3.05
C ILE A 19 -12.34 1.94 -2.11
N PHE A 20 -13.46 1.46 -2.65
CA PHE A 20 -14.58 0.96 -1.86
C PHE A 20 -14.17 -0.21 -0.95
N ILE A 21 -13.42 -1.19 -1.48
CA ILE A 21 -12.90 -2.32 -0.72
C ILE A 21 -11.94 -1.84 0.37
N PHE A 22 -11.05 -0.88 0.05
CA PHE A 22 -10.13 -0.31 1.03
C PHE A 22 -10.86 0.42 2.17
N LEU A 23 -11.91 1.18 1.88
CA LEU A 23 -12.73 1.82 2.91
C LEU A 23 -13.44 0.79 3.82
N LYS A 24 -13.92 -0.32 3.24
CA LYS A 24 -14.48 -1.43 4.02
C LYS A 24 -13.44 -2.08 4.92
N TYR A 25 -12.22 -2.28 4.41
CA TYR A 25 -11.08 -2.75 5.20
C TYR A 25 -10.77 -1.81 6.37
N CYS A 26 -10.66 -0.51 6.12
CA CYS A 26 -10.42 0.50 7.15
C CYS A 26 -11.53 0.52 8.21
N THR A 27 -12.79 0.37 7.80
CA THR A 27 -13.94 0.30 8.72
C THR A 27 -13.88 -0.97 9.56
N TRP A 28 -13.48 -2.10 8.98
CA TRP A 28 -13.26 -3.35 9.70
C TRP A 28 -12.11 -3.26 10.70
N ALA A 29 -11.01 -2.60 10.33
CA ALA A 29 -9.83 -2.41 11.18
C ALA A 29 -10.16 -1.65 12.48
N LYS A 30 -11.12 -0.73 12.47
CA LYS A 30 -11.59 0.00 13.68
C LYS A 30 -12.09 -0.92 14.80
N LYS A 31 -12.52 -2.14 14.48
CA LYS A 31 -13.01 -3.11 15.49
C LYS A 31 -11.90 -3.71 16.34
N PHE A 32 -10.64 -3.51 15.95
CA PHE A 32 -9.48 -4.01 16.67
C PHE A 32 -8.88 -2.92 17.54
N GLN A 33 -8.21 -3.33 18.60
CA GLN A 33 -7.46 -2.44 19.45
C GLN A 33 -5.98 -2.82 19.46
N LEU A 34 -5.12 -1.82 19.28
CA LEU A 34 -3.66 -1.97 19.36
C LEU A 34 -3.12 -1.13 20.51
N SER A 35 -2.01 -1.57 21.11
CA SER A 35 -1.32 -0.75 22.12
C SER A 35 -0.72 0.51 21.48
N ALA A 36 -0.61 1.58 22.26
CA ALA A 36 0.01 2.82 21.80
C ALA A 36 1.44 2.60 21.33
N GLY A 37 2.19 1.70 21.98
CA GLY A 37 3.55 1.31 21.59
C GLY A 37 3.62 0.69 20.19
N VAL A 38 2.76 -0.28 19.88
CA VAL A 38 2.75 -0.95 18.56
C VAL A 38 2.43 0.05 17.45
N LYS A 39 1.44 0.93 17.68
CA LYS A 39 1.10 1.98 16.70
C LYS A 39 2.27 2.93 16.43
N LYS A 40 2.95 3.39 17.49
CA LYS A 40 4.14 4.26 17.36
C LYS A 40 5.22 3.60 16.51
N VAL A 41 5.51 2.33 16.74
CA VAL A 41 6.49 1.57 15.94
C VAL A 41 6.08 1.54 14.48
N ILE A 42 4.82 1.20 14.18
CA ILE A 42 4.35 1.16 12.78
C ILE A 42 4.45 2.53 12.13
N TYR A 43 4.11 3.62 12.83
CA TYR A 43 4.22 4.98 12.28
C TYR A 43 5.66 5.38 11.96
N ILE A 44 6.61 5.06 12.84
CA ILE A 44 8.04 5.30 12.61
C ILE A 44 8.51 4.46 11.42
N LEU A 45 8.17 3.17 11.39
CA LEU A 45 8.52 2.28 10.29
C LEU A 45 7.91 2.74 8.96
N THR A 46 6.71 3.33 8.96
CA THR A 46 6.13 3.95 7.76
C THR A 46 6.93 5.16 7.30
N GLY A 47 7.39 6.01 8.21
CA GLY A 47 8.27 7.14 7.88
C GLY A 47 9.58 6.67 7.23
N VAL A 48 10.23 5.67 7.81
CA VAL A 48 11.45 5.06 7.25
C VAL A 48 11.16 4.33 5.93
N GLY A 49 10.05 3.59 5.91
CA GLY A 49 9.58 2.84 4.75
C GLY A 49 9.32 3.74 3.57
N LEU A 50 8.77 4.95 3.76
CA LEU A 50 8.58 5.92 2.69
C LEU A 50 9.89 6.20 1.93
N VAL A 51 11.00 6.40 2.66
CA VAL A 51 12.32 6.58 2.04
C VAL A 51 12.76 5.29 1.33
N GLY A 52 12.66 4.15 2.01
CA GLY A 52 13.07 2.85 1.46
C GLY A 52 12.32 2.46 0.19
N PHE A 53 11.00 2.62 0.14
CA PHE A 53 10.17 2.32 -1.02
C PHE A 53 10.48 3.26 -2.20
N ASN A 54 10.74 4.54 -1.95
CA ASN A 54 11.13 5.46 -3.02
C ASN A 54 12.50 5.13 -3.60
N VAL A 55 13.47 4.77 -2.75
CA VAL A 55 14.78 4.28 -3.21
C VAL A 55 14.61 2.99 -4.01
N TYR A 56 13.82 2.04 -3.51
CA TYR A 56 13.60 0.76 -4.20
C TYR A 56 12.89 0.95 -5.56
N TYR A 57 11.92 1.85 -5.62
CA TYR A 57 11.26 2.21 -6.86
C TYR A 57 12.21 2.91 -7.85
N SER A 58 13.11 3.77 -7.35
CA SER A 58 14.16 4.40 -8.17
C SER A 58 15.10 3.36 -8.79
N LEU A 59 15.48 2.32 -8.03
CA LEU A 59 16.25 1.20 -8.55
C LEU A 59 15.48 0.43 -9.63
N GLY A 60 14.17 0.21 -9.41
CA GLY A 60 13.28 -0.38 -10.42
C GLY A 60 13.25 0.42 -11.72
N ASN A 61 13.12 1.74 -11.63
CA ASN A 61 13.13 2.61 -12.82
C ASN A 61 14.46 2.51 -13.58
N LYS A 62 15.59 2.43 -12.88
CA LYS A 62 16.90 2.22 -13.51
C LYS A 62 16.98 0.87 -14.23
N ALA A 63 16.45 -0.20 -13.64
CA ALA A 63 16.41 -1.53 -14.25
C ALA A 63 15.55 -1.54 -15.53
N ILE A 64 14.40 -0.86 -15.52
CA ILE A 64 13.55 -0.67 -16.69
C ILE A 64 14.32 0.05 -17.80
N SER A 65 14.98 1.17 -17.50
CA SER A 65 15.72 1.94 -18.50
C SER A 65 16.93 1.18 -19.06
N ALA A 66 17.59 0.34 -18.27
CA ALA A 66 18.79 -0.39 -18.69
C ALA A 66 18.50 -1.68 -19.46
N SER A 67 17.42 -2.38 -19.12
CA SER A 67 17.19 -3.76 -19.57
C SER A 67 15.74 -4.08 -19.93
N GLY A 68 14.82 -3.12 -19.78
CA GLY A 68 13.39 -3.36 -19.94
C GLY A 68 12.80 -4.25 -18.85
N ASP A 69 13.52 -4.48 -17.74
CA ASP A 69 13.06 -5.33 -16.65
C ASP A 69 12.16 -4.55 -15.67
N TYR A 70 10.86 -4.89 -15.71
CA TYR A 70 9.83 -4.31 -14.84
C TYR A 70 9.67 -5.05 -13.51
N SER A 71 10.36 -6.18 -13.30
CA SER A 71 10.17 -7.02 -12.12
C SER A 71 10.45 -6.26 -10.82
N VAL A 72 11.56 -5.53 -10.77
CA VAL A 72 12.00 -4.77 -9.58
C VAL A 72 11.01 -3.66 -9.24
N ALA A 73 10.56 -2.89 -10.23
CA ALA A 73 9.56 -1.84 -10.02
C ALA A 73 8.20 -2.40 -9.59
N THR A 74 7.80 -3.54 -10.16
CA THR A 74 6.56 -4.24 -9.79
C THR A 74 6.64 -4.76 -8.35
N CYS A 75 7.76 -5.37 -7.96
CA CYS A 75 7.99 -5.80 -6.58
C CYS A 75 7.97 -4.63 -5.60
N ALA A 76 8.58 -3.49 -5.95
CA ALA A 76 8.55 -2.28 -5.14
C ALA A 76 7.12 -1.76 -4.94
N MET A 77 6.32 -1.73 -6.01
CA MET A 77 4.91 -1.33 -5.95
C MET A 77 4.08 -2.28 -5.06
N VAL A 78 4.23 -3.60 -5.25
CA VAL A 78 3.48 -4.60 -4.47
C VAL A 78 3.87 -4.54 -2.99
N ALA A 79 5.16 -4.41 -2.67
CA ALA A 79 5.63 -4.27 -1.30
C ALA A 79 5.08 -3.00 -0.64
N ALA A 80 5.06 -1.87 -1.36
CA ALA A 80 4.47 -0.63 -0.87
C ALA A 80 2.96 -0.78 -0.65
N LEU A 81 2.23 -1.45 -1.54
CA LEU A 81 0.80 -1.73 -1.36
C LEU A 81 0.54 -2.55 -0.10
N VAL A 82 1.29 -3.64 0.12
CA VAL A 82 1.18 -4.45 1.34
C VAL A 82 1.43 -3.59 2.58
N TRP A 83 2.45 -2.74 2.55
CA TRP A 83 2.76 -1.85 3.67
C TRP A 83 1.65 -0.83 3.95
N VAL A 84 1.01 -0.28 2.90
CA VAL A 84 -0.14 0.61 3.04
C VAL A 84 -1.27 -0.05 3.82
N PHE A 85 -1.56 -1.34 3.58
CA PHE A 85 -2.56 -2.07 4.37
C PHE A 85 -2.15 -2.20 5.84
N ILE A 86 -0.89 -2.56 6.12
CA ILE A 86 -0.37 -2.66 7.50
C ILE A 86 -0.49 -1.31 8.24
N PHE A 87 -0.07 -0.23 7.58
CA PHE A 87 -0.16 1.11 8.15
C PHE A 87 -1.61 1.55 8.35
N ALA A 88 -2.49 1.34 7.36
CA ALA A 88 -3.90 1.69 7.46
C ALA A 88 -4.59 0.92 8.60
N PHE A 89 -4.25 -0.36 8.80
CA PHE A 89 -4.74 -1.12 9.94
C PHE A 89 -4.34 -0.46 11.27
N ALA A 90 -3.05 -0.15 11.44
CA ALA A 90 -2.53 0.46 12.66
C ALA A 90 -3.14 1.84 12.92
N LEU A 91 -3.36 2.61 11.85
CA LEU A 91 -3.98 3.94 11.91
C LEU A 91 -5.45 3.86 12.33
N MET A 92 -6.19 2.89 11.80
CA MET A 92 -7.64 2.81 11.97
C MET A 92 -8.07 2.01 13.20
N ALA A 93 -7.28 1.03 13.64
CA ALA A 93 -7.54 0.32 14.89
C ALA A 93 -7.64 1.31 16.07
N GLU A 94 -8.45 1.01 17.07
CA GLU A 94 -8.53 1.82 18.28
C GLU A 94 -7.26 1.66 19.14
N THR A 95 -6.97 2.67 19.98
CA THR A 95 -5.85 2.56 20.93
C THR A 95 -6.39 1.92 22.20
N LYS A 96 -5.78 0.81 22.64
CA LYS A 96 -6.09 0.23 23.95
C LYS A 96 -5.83 1.27 25.03
N SER A 97 -6.85 1.56 25.85
CA SER A 97 -6.68 2.26 27.12
C SER A 97 -5.81 1.38 28.02
N GLU A 98 -4.62 1.88 28.36
CA GLU A 98 -3.68 1.24 29.30
C GLU A 98 -4.27 1.20 30.72
#